data_AF-A0A4V1ZRH7-F1
#
_entry.id   AF-A0A4V1ZRH7-F1
#
_cell.length_a   1.000
_cell.length_b   1.000
_cell.length_c   1.000
_cell.angle_alpha   90.00
_cell.angle_beta   90.00
_cell.angle_gamma   90.00
#
_symmetry.space_group_name_H-M   'P 1'
#
loop_
_entity.id
_entity.type
_entity.pdbx_description
1 polymer ?
#
loop_
_entity_poly.entity_id
_entity_poly.type
_entity_poly.pdbx_seq_one_letter_code
_entity_poly.pdbx_strand_id
1 'polypeptide(L)'
;FISSGERQQGTPAQELSGTLGKIVRINLDGTPAAGNPFTATAGARAEIWSLGHRNPYGLVFASDGRLFESEMGPAGGDEFNLIESGRNYGWPRVSEGDNYDGSAIPRHATNPIYTAPLVSWTPVIAPGGMIQYRGAAFAGWTGDFILAGLAQQGLVRVRVTGNTATEVARIGLGARVREVEEGPAGSLWILRDGSGAALVELTPR
;
A
#
# COMPACT_ATOMS: atom_id res chain seq x y z
N PHE A 1 -4.59 11.83 -5.53
CA PHE A 1 -4.34 10.43 -5.93
C PHE A 1 -5.32 9.56 -5.19
N ILE A 2 -5.76 8.46 -5.79
CA ILE A 2 -6.74 7.54 -5.20
C ILE A 2 -6.27 6.12 -5.47
N SER A 3 -6.30 5.27 -4.44
CA SER A 3 -6.13 3.82 -4.56
C SER A 3 -7.46 3.15 -4.94
N SER A 4 -7.43 2.22 -5.89
CA SER A 4 -8.61 1.51 -6.36
C SER A 4 -8.27 0.05 -6.62
N GLY A 5 -8.73 -0.85 -5.74
CA GLY A 5 -8.52 -2.29 -5.87
C GLY A 5 -9.30 -2.95 -7.02
N GLU A 6 -8.97 -4.19 -7.34
CA GLU A 6 -9.57 -4.92 -8.47
C GLU A 6 -10.82 -5.74 -8.14
N ARG A 7 -11.19 -5.80 -6.86
CA ARG A 7 -12.44 -6.43 -6.36
C ARG A 7 -12.52 -7.94 -6.62
N GLN A 8 -11.40 -8.65 -6.49
CA GLN A 8 -11.24 -10.10 -6.68
C GLN A 8 -11.56 -10.58 -8.11
N GLN A 9 -11.37 -9.72 -9.11
CA GLN A 9 -11.62 -10.04 -10.52
C GLN A 9 -10.34 -10.37 -11.30
N GLY A 10 -9.16 -10.07 -10.75
CA GLY A 10 -7.85 -10.28 -11.36
C GLY A 10 -7.63 -9.37 -12.57
N THR A 11 -8.03 -9.83 -13.74
CA THR A 11 -7.75 -9.23 -15.06
C THR A 11 -7.99 -7.72 -15.16
N PRO A 12 -9.05 -7.12 -14.56
CA PRO A 12 -9.25 -5.67 -14.63
C PRO A 12 -8.04 -4.84 -14.15
N ALA A 13 -7.18 -5.38 -13.28
CA ALA A 13 -5.94 -4.73 -12.85
C ALA A 13 -4.97 -4.47 -14.02
N GLN A 14 -5.03 -5.25 -15.10
CA GLN A 14 -4.19 -5.14 -16.29
C GLN A 14 -4.85 -4.34 -17.43
N GLU A 15 -6.18 -4.15 -17.37
CA GLU A 15 -6.91 -3.41 -18.40
C GLU A 15 -6.80 -1.89 -18.20
N LEU A 16 -6.54 -1.16 -19.29
CA LEU A 16 -6.46 0.30 -19.27
C LEU A 16 -7.81 0.99 -19.48
N SER A 17 -8.84 0.26 -19.89
CA SER A 17 -10.19 0.81 -20.15
C SER A 17 -10.99 1.13 -18.88
N GLY A 18 -10.49 0.76 -17.71
CA GLY A 18 -11.11 1.00 -16.42
C GLY A 18 -10.10 1.33 -15.31
N THR A 19 -10.63 1.66 -14.12
CA THR A 19 -9.84 2.11 -12.97
C THR A 19 -9.73 1.07 -11.85
N LEU A 20 -10.15 -0.18 -12.08
CA LEU A 20 -9.97 -1.29 -11.14
C LEU A 20 -8.51 -1.75 -11.12
N GLY A 21 -7.96 -1.97 -9.93
CA GLY A 21 -6.56 -2.37 -9.72
C GLY A 21 -5.56 -1.30 -10.18
N LYS A 22 -5.83 -0.02 -9.85
CA LYS A 22 -5.06 1.16 -10.27
C LYS A 22 -4.77 2.08 -9.09
N ILE A 23 -3.69 2.85 -9.22
CA ILE A 23 -3.60 4.17 -8.60
C ILE A 23 -4.01 5.20 -9.66
N VAL A 24 -4.94 6.09 -9.33
CA VAL A 24 -5.41 7.15 -10.24
C VAL A 24 -5.02 8.53 -9.75
N ARG A 25 -4.77 9.45 -10.68
CA ARG A 25 -4.40 10.83 -10.42
C ARG A 25 -5.34 11.77 -11.18
N ILE A 26 -6.11 12.51 -10.39
CA ILE A 26 -7.13 13.46 -10.85
C ILE A 26 -6.94 14.81 -10.18
N ASN A 27 -7.50 15.85 -10.79
CA ASN A 27 -7.68 17.17 -10.20
C ASN A 27 -8.85 17.15 -9.19
N LEU A 28 -8.99 18.22 -8.41
CA LEU A 28 -10.06 18.34 -7.41
C LEU A 28 -11.47 18.38 -8.03
N ASP A 29 -11.59 18.78 -9.30
CA ASP A 29 -12.84 18.75 -10.07
C ASP A 29 -13.16 17.37 -10.68
N GLY A 30 -12.31 16.36 -10.42
CA GLY A 30 -12.47 15.00 -10.93
C GLY A 30 -11.86 14.77 -12.31
N THR A 31 -11.36 15.79 -13.00
CA THR A 31 -10.74 15.63 -14.32
C THR A 31 -9.37 14.94 -14.24
N PRO A 32 -8.92 14.24 -15.29
CA PRO A 32 -7.56 13.69 -15.33
C PRO A 32 -6.50 14.77 -15.12
N ALA A 33 -5.53 14.51 -14.24
CA ALA A 33 -4.43 15.44 -14.02
C ALA A 33 -3.47 15.47 -15.23
N ALA A 34 -2.90 16.65 -15.52
CA ALA A 34 -1.90 16.80 -16.58
C ALA A 34 -0.63 15.97 -16.30
N GLY A 35 -0.07 15.38 -17.34
CA GLY A 35 1.12 14.53 -17.25
C GLY A 35 0.85 13.08 -16.82
N ASN A 36 -0.40 12.63 -16.88
CA ASN A 36 -0.68 11.21 -16.69
C ASN A 36 -0.11 10.36 -17.85
N PRO A 37 0.42 9.16 -17.55
CA PRO A 37 1.23 8.38 -18.50
C PRO A 37 0.45 7.76 -19.67
N PHE A 38 -0.87 7.58 -19.54
CA PHE A 38 -1.68 6.86 -20.53
C PHE A 38 -2.60 7.76 -21.36
N THR A 39 -2.44 9.09 -21.31
CA THR A 39 -3.35 10.03 -22.00
C THR A 39 -3.35 9.89 -23.53
N ALA A 40 -2.25 9.41 -24.11
CA ALA A 40 -2.12 9.18 -25.55
C ALA A 40 -2.48 7.74 -25.97
N THR A 41 -2.78 6.85 -25.01
CA THR A 41 -3.08 5.45 -25.30
C THR A 41 -4.55 5.30 -25.66
N ALA A 42 -4.83 4.87 -26.89
CA ALA A 42 -6.19 4.66 -27.36
C ALA A 42 -6.95 3.67 -26.45
N GLY A 43 -8.13 4.07 -26.00
CA GLY A 43 -8.98 3.27 -25.10
C GLY A 43 -8.54 3.24 -23.64
N ALA A 44 -7.44 3.91 -23.27
CA ALA A 44 -7.03 4.01 -21.87
C ALA A 44 -7.79 5.12 -21.12
N ARG A 45 -8.02 4.90 -19.84
CA ARG A 45 -8.50 5.92 -18.90
C ARG A 45 -7.37 6.89 -18.59
N ALA A 46 -7.57 8.15 -18.94
CA ALA A 46 -6.58 9.22 -18.79
C ALA A 46 -6.19 9.47 -17.33
N GLU A 47 -7.00 9.03 -16.36
CA GLU A 47 -6.78 9.17 -14.93
C GLU A 47 -5.74 8.18 -14.37
N ILE A 48 -5.39 7.12 -15.12
CA ILE A 48 -4.48 6.08 -14.63
C ILE A 48 -3.07 6.64 -14.41
N TRP A 49 -2.54 6.45 -13.20
CA TRP A 49 -1.16 6.75 -12.85
C TRP A 49 -0.28 5.50 -12.88
N SER A 50 -0.75 4.40 -12.28
CA SER A 50 -0.11 3.08 -12.32
C SER A 50 -1.16 1.97 -12.30
N LEU A 51 -0.77 0.76 -12.66
CA LEU A 51 -1.66 -0.40 -12.81
C LEU A 51 -1.08 -1.69 -12.23
N GLY A 52 -1.88 -2.75 -12.22
CA GLY A 52 -1.47 -4.06 -11.71
C GLY A 52 -1.50 -4.16 -10.19
N HIS A 53 -2.44 -3.46 -9.55
CA HIS A 53 -2.66 -3.51 -8.10
C HIS A 53 -3.80 -4.48 -7.77
N ARG A 54 -3.70 -5.15 -6.63
CA ARG A 54 -4.74 -6.03 -6.08
C ARG A 54 -5.69 -5.26 -5.17
N ASN A 55 -5.23 -4.89 -3.98
CA ASN A 55 -6.08 -4.32 -2.93
C ASN A 55 -5.33 -3.25 -2.10
N PRO A 56 -5.02 -2.11 -2.74
CA PRO A 56 -4.28 -1.00 -2.14
C PRO A 56 -5.11 -0.26 -1.09
N TYR A 57 -4.55 -0.14 0.12
CA TYR A 57 -5.15 0.60 1.22
C TYR A 57 -4.33 1.85 1.56
N GLY A 58 -3.12 1.66 2.09
CA GLY A 58 -2.22 2.76 2.43
C GLY A 58 -1.70 3.46 1.19
N LEU A 59 -1.74 4.80 1.17
CA LEU A 59 -1.22 5.61 0.06
C LEU A 59 -0.70 6.95 0.59
N VAL A 60 0.62 7.13 0.63
CA VAL A 60 1.26 8.23 1.36
C VAL A 60 2.37 8.89 0.54
N PHE A 61 2.34 10.22 0.47
CA PHE A 61 3.51 10.99 0.04
C PHE A 61 4.52 11.12 1.19
N ALA A 62 5.73 10.63 0.96
CA ALA A 62 6.85 10.86 1.83
C ALA A 62 7.28 12.34 1.81
N SER A 63 8.08 12.74 2.80
CA SER A 63 8.67 14.07 2.90
C SER A 63 9.53 14.46 1.69
N ASP A 64 10.09 13.48 0.98
CA ASP A 64 10.87 13.68 -0.26
C ASP A 64 10.01 13.75 -1.53
N GLY A 65 8.67 13.67 -1.40
CA GLY A 65 7.73 13.75 -2.52
C GLY A 65 7.50 12.42 -3.25
N ARG A 66 8.17 11.32 -2.86
CA ARG A 66 7.87 9.99 -3.40
C ARG A 66 6.54 9.47 -2.84
N LEU A 67 5.80 8.73 -3.68
CA LEU A 67 4.53 8.14 -3.31
C LEU A 67 4.72 6.67 -2.94
N PHE A 68 4.32 6.30 -1.73
CA PHE A 68 4.38 4.93 -1.24
C PHE A 68 2.98 4.38 -1.05
N GLU A 69 2.86 3.07 -1.18
CA GLU A 69 1.59 2.37 -1.16
C GLU A 69 1.76 1.04 -0.41
N SER A 70 0.70 0.55 0.24
CA SER A 70 0.67 -0.78 0.82
C SER A 70 -0.64 -1.50 0.53
N GLU A 71 -0.54 -2.74 0.05
CA GLU A 71 -1.69 -3.52 -0.38
C GLU A 71 -1.74 -4.94 0.18
N MET A 72 -2.96 -5.49 0.20
CA MET A 72 -3.16 -6.89 0.55
C MET A 72 -2.92 -7.81 -0.65
N GLY A 73 -2.07 -8.81 -0.45
CA GLY A 73 -1.86 -9.93 -1.35
C GLY A 73 -2.93 -11.03 -1.23
N PRO A 74 -2.81 -12.11 -2.02
CA PRO A 74 -3.69 -13.28 -1.94
C PRO A 74 -3.38 -14.14 -0.69
N ALA A 75 -3.02 -15.42 -0.84
CA ALA A 75 -2.50 -16.24 0.25
C ALA A 75 -1.02 -15.93 0.47
N GLY A 76 -0.74 -14.88 1.25
CA GLY A 76 0.60 -14.28 1.34
C GLY A 76 0.75 -13.10 0.38
N GLY A 77 1.97 -12.58 0.30
CA GLY A 77 2.34 -11.54 -0.66
C GLY A 77 1.64 -10.20 -0.45
N ASP A 78 1.38 -9.78 0.80
CA ASP A 78 1.09 -8.35 1.03
C ASP A 78 2.33 -7.55 0.66
N GLU A 79 2.16 -6.30 0.24
CA GLU A 79 3.23 -5.52 -0.38
C GLU A 79 3.33 -4.11 0.19
N PHE A 80 4.56 -3.57 0.19
CA PHE A 80 4.87 -2.16 0.34
C PHE A 80 5.65 -1.68 -0.88
N ASN A 81 5.07 -0.73 -1.59
CA ASN A 81 5.45 -0.34 -2.94
C ASN A 81 5.91 1.12 -3.00
N LEU A 82 6.93 1.39 -3.83
CA LEU A 82 7.21 2.74 -4.33
C LEU A 82 6.43 2.95 -5.63
N ILE A 83 5.48 3.88 -5.63
CA ILE A 83 4.59 4.17 -6.74
C ILE A 83 5.22 5.13 -7.74
N GLU A 84 5.42 4.66 -8.96
CA GLU A 84 5.98 5.43 -10.06
C GLU A 84 5.00 5.54 -11.25
N SER A 85 5.15 6.61 -12.03
CA SER A 85 4.31 6.89 -13.20
C SER A 85 4.44 5.79 -14.25
N GLY A 86 3.31 5.26 -14.71
CA GLY A 86 3.22 4.33 -15.84
C GLY A 86 3.65 2.90 -15.53
N ARG A 87 4.09 2.61 -14.30
CA ARG A 87 4.54 1.29 -13.90
C ARG A 87 3.38 0.31 -13.71
N ASN A 88 3.66 -0.95 -14.02
CA ASN A 88 2.78 -2.09 -13.80
C ASN A 88 3.32 -2.94 -12.64
N TYR A 89 2.54 -3.08 -11.57
CA TYR A 89 2.85 -3.84 -10.34
C TYR A 89 2.43 -5.30 -10.45
N GLY A 90 1.90 -5.70 -11.62
CA GLY A 90 1.90 -7.10 -12.04
C GLY A 90 0.70 -7.93 -11.61
N TRP A 91 -0.10 -7.57 -10.62
CA TRP A 91 -1.29 -8.34 -10.26
C TRP A 91 -2.28 -8.47 -11.44
N PRO A 92 -2.85 -9.67 -11.72
CA PRO A 92 -2.63 -10.97 -11.07
C PRO A 92 -1.58 -11.85 -11.77
N ARG A 93 -0.80 -11.29 -12.71
CA ARG A 93 0.19 -12.02 -13.50
C ARG A 93 1.40 -12.42 -12.67
N VAL A 94 1.76 -11.61 -11.67
CA VAL A 94 2.76 -11.94 -10.65
C VAL A 94 2.27 -11.54 -9.26
N SER A 95 2.78 -12.22 -8.23
CA SER A 95 2.59 -11.89 -6.80
C SER A 95 3.60 -12.66 -5.95
N GLU A 96 4.02 -12.09 -4.82
CA GLU A 96 4.83 -12.81 -3.82
C GLU A 96 4.01 -13.80 -2.97
N GLY A 97 2.69 -13.85 -3.16
CA GLY A 97 1.76 -14.82 -2.56
C GLY A 97 1.19 -15.79 -3.59
N ASP A 98 0.47 -16.80 -3.11
CA ASP A 98 -0.17 -17.82 -3.96
C ASP A 98 -1.69 -17.63 -4.00
N ASN A 99 -2.37 -18.33 -4.91
CA ASN A 99 -3.84 -18.37 -4.89
C ASN A 99 -4.33 -19.03 -3.60
N TYR A 100 -5.54 -18.68 -3.16
CA TYR A 100 -6.14 -19.26 -1.95
C TYR A 100 -6.41 -20.76 -2.04
N ASP A 101 -6.41 -21.34 -3.25
CA ASP A 101 -6.50 -22.79 -3.47
C ASP A 101 -5.12 -23.49 -3.42
N GLY A 102 -4.04 -22.74 -3.16
CA GLY A 102 -2.66 -23.24 -3.09
C GLY A 102 -1.95 -23.33 -4.43
N SER A 103 -2.60 -23.00 -5.55
CA SER A 103 -1.92 -22.91 -6.84
C SER A 103 -0.97 -21.71 -6.89
N ALA A 104 0.21 -21.91 -7.47
CA ALA A 104 1.25 -20.89 -7.49
C ALA A 104 0.90 -19.73 -8.44
N ILE A 105 1.25 -18.52 -8.02
CA ILE A 105 1.33 -17.34 -8.89
C ILE A 105 2.83 -17.08 -9.17
N PRO A 106 3.24 -16.76 -10.40
CA PRO A 106 4.64 -16.41 -10.67
C PRO A 106 5.13 -15.26 -9.78
N ARG A 107 6.36 -15.36 -9.25
CA ARG A 107 6.97 -14.28 -8.44
C ARG A 107 7.47 -13.15 -9.34
N HIS A 108 7.60 -11.93 -8.82
CA HIS A 108 8.10 -10.79 -9.60
C HIS A 108 9.49 -11.07 -10.21
N ALA A 109 10.35 -11.78 -9.49
CA ALA A 109 11.68 -12.19 -9.95
C ALA A 109 11.66 -13.01 -11.26
N THR A 110 10.53 -13.66 -11.59
CA THR A 110 10.38 -14.45 -12.81
C THR A 110 10.05 -13.60 -14.04
N ASN A 111 9.60 -12.35 -13.85
CA ASN A 111 9.25 -11.46 -14.95
C ASN A 111 9.52 -9.99 -14.59
N PRO A 112 10.72 -9.47 -14.92
CA PRO A 112 11.16 -8.14 -14.50
C PRO A 112 10.49 -6.99 -15.26
N ILE A 113 9.53 -7.26 -16.15
CA ILE A 113 8.70 -6.20 -16.74
C ILE A 113 7.74 -5.61 -15.69
N TYR A 114 7.40 -6.38 -14.65
CA TYR A 114 6.59 -5.92 -13.54
C TYR A 114 7.47 -5.34 -12.45
N THR A 115 6.95 -4.30 -11.80
CA THR A 115 7.64 -3.60 -10.72
C THR A 115 7.47 -4.40 -9.44
N ALA A 116 8.57 -4.89 -8.90
CA ALA A 116 8.57 -5.65 -7.65
C ALA A 116 8.33 -4.75 -6.43
N PRO A 117 7.71 -5.28 -5.35
CA PRO A 117 7.55 -4.55 -4.11
C PRO A 117 8.89 -4.33 -3.40
N LEU A 118 8.97 -3.28 -2.58
CA LEU A 118 10.16 -3.02 -1.74
C LEU A 118 10.21 -3.94 -0.53
N VAL A 119 9.04 -4.32 0.00
CA VAL A 119 8.88 -5.33 1.05
C VAL A 119 7.65 -6.15 0.70
N SER A 120 7.73 -7.47 0.92
CA SER A 120 6.57 -8.35 0.84
C SER A 120 6.43 -9.23 2.08
N TRP A 121 5.21 -9.63 2.41
CA TRP A 121 4.90 -10.41 3.61
C TRP A 121 4.15 -11.71 3.29
N THR A 122 4.81 -12.82 3.60
CA THR A 122 4.22 -14.17 3.68
C THR A 122 4.70 -14.81 4.99
N PRO A 123 3.84 -15.02 6.00
CA PRO A 123 2.39 -14.81 6.00
C PRO A 123 1.97 -13.31 5.99
N VAL A 124 0.72 -13.07 5.59
CA VAL A 124 0.11 -11.74 5.47
C VAL A 124 0.07 -10.97 6.80
N ILE A 125 0.23 -9.64 6.72
CA ILE A 125 -0.07 -8.70 7.81
C ILE A 125 -1.48 -8.10 7.67
N ALA A 126 -2.06 -8.21 6.47
CA ALA A 126 -3.25 -7.56 5.97
C ALA A 126 -3.23 -6.04 6.26
N PRO A 127 -2.46 -5.25 5.48
CA PRO A 127 -2.25 -3.84 5.78
C PRO A 127 -3.54 -3.03 5.68
N GLY A 128 -3.71 -2.09 6.61
CA GLY A 128 -4.75 -1.06 6.59
C GLY A 128 -4.17 0.27 6.13
N GLY A 129 -4.58 1.35 6.79
CA GLY A 129 -4.02 2.68 6.58
C GLY A 129 -2.55 2.80 7.04
N MET A 130 -1.90 3.86 6.57
CA MET A 130 -0.46 4.02 6.67
C MET A 130 -0.09 5.50 6.77
N ILE A 131 0.98 5.80 7.50
CA ILE A 131 1.63 7.12 7.51
C ILE A 131 3.15 6.99 7.31
N GLN A 132 3.79 8.09 6.94
CA GLN A 132 5.19 8.32 7.28
C GLN A 132 5.23 9.13 8.57
N TYR A 133 5.85 8.60 9.62
CA TYR A 133 5.93 9.28 10.91
C TYR A 133 6.90 10.47 10.83
N ARG A 134 6.45 11.66 11.24
CA ARG A 134 7.22 12.91 11.18
C ARG A 134 7.51 13.50 12.56
N GLY A 135 6.82 13.00 13.58
CA GLY A 135 6.96 13.45 14.95
C GLY A 135 8.28 13.04 15.61
N ALA A 136 8.45 13.52 16.84
CA ALA A 136 9.64 13.26 17.66
C ALA A 136 9.32 12.51 18.97
N ALA A 137 8.05 12.24 19.27
CA ALA A 137 7.67 11.55 20.50
C ALA A 137 8.22 10.11 20.53
N PHE A 138 8.14 9.39 19.42
CA PHE A 138 8.75 8.07 19.27
C PHE A 138 10.19 8.20 18.77
N ALA A 139 11.15 8.15 19.69
CA ALA A 139 12.57 8.32 19.37
C ALA A 139 13.05 7.31 18.31
N GLY A 140 13.66 7.83 17.23
CA GLY A 140 14.22 7.04 16.14
C GLY A 140 13.20 6.48 15.14
N TRP A 141 11.94 6.93 15.18
CA TRP A 141 10.90 6.55 14.22
C TRP A 141 10.72 7.57 13.09
N THR A 142 11.21 8.81 13.25
CA THR A 142 11.03 9.88 12.26
C THR A 142 11.54 9.43 10.89
N GLY A 143 10.68 9.53 9.88
CA GLY A 143 10.95 9.11 8.50
C GLY A 143 10.55 7.66 8.18
N ASP A 144 10.32 6.81 9.19
CA ASP A 144 9.81 5.46 9.00
C ASP A 144 8.31 5.48 8.66
N PHE A 145 7.87 4.49 7.91
CA PHE A 145 6.46 4.23 7.64
C PHE A 145 5.85 3.37 8.73
N ILE A 146 4.63 3.71 9.15
CA ILE A 146 3.85 2.96 10.12
C ILE A 146 2.60 2.49 9.42
N LEU A 147 2.43 1.17 9.33
CA LEU A 147 1.30 0.52 8.68
C LEU A 147 0.42 -0.10 9.76
N ALA A 148 -0.89 0.11 9.64
CA ALA A 148 -1.89 -0.63 10.38
C ALA A 148 -1.91 -2.10 9.93
N GLY A 149 -1.96 -3.04 10.88
CA GLY A 149 -1.99 -4.48 10.60
C GLY A 149 -3.26 -5.12 11.11
N LEU A 150 -4.09 -5.63 10.19
CA LEU A 150 -5.36 -6.29 10.51
C LEU A 150 -5.14 -7.74 10.92
N ALA A 151 -4.36 -8.51 10.15
CA ALA A 151 -4.02 -9.89 10.50
C ALA A 151 -2.91 -9.91 11.56
N GLN A 152 -1.96 -8.96 11.48
CA GLN A 152 -0.91 -8.81 12.48
C GLN A 152 -1.41 -8.31 13.85
N GLN A 153 -2.62 -7.75 13.92
CA GLN A 153 -3.20 -7.22 15.16
C GLN A 153 -2.31 -6.19 15.87
N GLY A 154 -1.89 -5.17 15.13
CA GLY A 154 -0.97 -4.16 15.63
C GLY A 154 -0.48 -3.20 14.55
N LEU A 155 0.74 -2.71 14.72
CA LEU A 155 1.43 -1.85 13.74
C LEU A 155 2.67 -2.55 13.20
N VAL A 156 3.01 -2.27 11.95
CA VAL A 156 4.26 -2.68 11.29
C VAL A 156 5.05 -1.42 10.95
N ARG A 157 6.34 -1.38 11.29
CA ARG A 157 7.22 -0.25 11.00
C ARG A 157 8.20 -0.62 9.90
N VAL A 158 8.22 0.16 8.82
CA VAL A 158 9.08 -0.03 7.66
C VAL A 158 10.02 1.17 7.51
N ARG A 159 11.31 0.92 7.41
CA ARG A 159 12.32 1.94 7.15
C ARG A 159 12.69 1.94 5.69
N VAL A 160 12.71 3.11 5.06
CA VAL A 160 13.19 3.31 3.69
C VAL A 160 14.61 3.91 3.73
N THR A 161 15.55 3.31 3.00
CA THR A 161 16.92 3.82 2.86
C THR A 161 17.27 3.88 1.37
N GLY A 162 17.32 5.10 0.81
CA GLY A 162 17.47 5.27 -0.64
C GLY A 162 16.30 4.60 -1.38
N ASN A 163 16.62 3.58 -2.18
CA ASN A 163 15.66 2.83 -3.00
C ASN A 163 15.30 1.45 -2.43
N THR A 164 15.69 1.15 -1.19
CA THR A 164 15.30 -0.10 -0.51
C THR A 164 14.45 0.21 0.71
N ALA A 165 13.71 -0.80 1.16
CA ALA A 165 12.95 -0.73 2.41
C ALA A 165 13.14 -2.02 3.23
N THR A 166 12.92 -1.92 4.53
CA THR A 166 13.05 -3.07 5.44
C THR A 166 12.04 -2.93 6.58
N GLU A 167 11.37 -4.02 6.93
CA GLU A 167 10.60 -4.09 8.18
C GLU A 167 11.57 -4.02 9.37
N VAL A 168 11.40 -3.03 10.23
CA VAL A 168 12.30 -2.77 11.37
C VAL A 168 11.64 -3.01 12.73
N ALA A 169 10.32 -3.18 12.79
CA ALA A 169 9.61 -3.57 14.01
C ALA A 169 8.16 -4.00 13.73
N ARG A 170 7.62 -4.79 14.66
CA ARG A 170 6.17 -4.99 14.85
C ARG A 170 5.77 -4.58 16.26
N ILE A 171 4.65 -3.88 16.38
CA ILE A 171 4.07 -3.47 17.67
C ILE A 171 2.76 -4.21 17.83
N GLY A 172 2.76 -5.27 18.63
CA GLY A 172 1.56 -6.07 18.91
C GLY A 172 0.61 -5.31 19.84
N LEU A 173 -0.65 -5.17 19.43
CA LEU A 173 -1.69 -4.50 20.22
C LEU A 173 -2.84 -5.43 20.60
N GLY A 174 -2.81 -6.68 20.14
CA GLY A 174 -3.83 -7.70 20.43
C GLY A 174 -5.21 -7.37 19.81
N ALA A 175 -5.25 -6.45 18.87
CA ALA A 175 -6.46 -6.02 18.19
C ALA A 175 -6.15 -5.67 16.74
N ARG A 176 -7.11 -5.90 15.85
CA ARG A 176 -7.04 -5.49 14.45
C ARG A 176 -6.95 -3.97 14.37
N VAL A 177 -5.95 -3.45 13.68
CA VAL A 177 -5.79 -2.01 13.45
C VAL A 177 -6.16 -1.71 12.00
N ARG A 178 -7.15 -0.82 11.82
CA ARG A 178 -7.65 -0.38 10.52
C ARG A 178 -6.88 0.81 9.99
N GLU A 179 -6.62 1.79 10.84
CA GLU A 179 -6.06 3.08 10.47
C GLU A 179 -5.04 3.53 11.52
N VAL A 180 -4.05 4.31 11.08
CA VAL A 180 -3.09 4.96 11.95
C VAL A 180 -2.83 6.37 11.44
N GLU A 181 -2.87 7.34 12.33
CA GLU A 181 -2.58 8.74 12.03
C GLU A 181 -1.61 9.31 13.07
N GLU A 182 -0.84 10.32 12.67
CA GLU A 182 0.01 11.05 13.61
C GLU A 182 -0.82 12.13 14.32
N GLY A 183 -0.84 12.08 15.65
CA GLY A 183 -1.47 13.08 16.50
C GLY A 183 -0.64 14.38 16.60
N PRO A 184 -1.24 15.49 17.06
CA PRO A 184 -0.59 16.82 17.07
C PRO A 184 0.66 16.92 17.96
N ALA A 185 0.78 16.04 18.96
CA ALA A 185 1.95 15.94 19.85
C ALA A 185 2.96 14.87 19.41
N GLY A 186 2.81 14.30 18.21
CA GLY A 186 3.61 13.18 17.72
C GLY A 186 3.22 11.83 18.33
N SER A 187 2.13 11.74 19.08
CA SER A 187 1.49 10.47 19.44
C SER A 187 0.94 9.77 18.19
N LEU A 188 0.60 8.49 18.28
CA LEU A 188 -0.10 7.79 17.21
C LEU A 188 -1.56 7.58 17.59
N TRP A 189 -2.47 7.95 16.71
CA TRP A 189 -3.89 7.71 16.85
C TRP A 189 -4.27 6.54 15.95
N ILE A 190 -4.91 5.51 16.51
CA ILE A 190 -5.27 4.32 15.75
C ILE A 190 -6.77 4.07 15.81
N LEU A 191 -7.31 3.54 14.71
CA LEU A 191 -8.65 2.95 14.70
C LEU A 191 -8.55 1.44 14.78
N ARG A 192 -9.19 0.85 15.78
CA ARG A 192 -9.43 -0.60 15.85
C ARG A 192 -10.72 -0.95 15.13
N ASP A 193 -10.77 -2.09 14.44
CA ASP A 193 -12.00 -2.61 13.83
C ASP A 193 -12.49 -3.92 14.48
N GLY A 194 -13.77 -4.24 14.27
CA GLY A 194 -14.43 -5.41 14.86
C GLY A 194 -15.24 -5.09 16.13
N SER A 195 -15.47 -6.11 16.97
CA SER A 195 -16.34 -6.02 18.15
C SER A 195 -15.82 -5.10 19.27
N GLY A 196 -14.53 -4.76 19.24
CA GLY A 196 -13.88 -3.82 20.16
C GLY A 196 -13.39 -2.54 19.48
N ALA A 197 -14.09 -2.08 18.45
CA ALA A 197 -13.71 -0.88 17.69
C ALA A 197 -13.59 0.35 18.60
N ALA A 198 -12.50 1.08 18.44
CA ALA A 198 -12.16 2.24 19.25
C ALA A 198 -11.16 3.13 18.52
N LEU A 199 -11.22 4.44 18.82
CA LEU A 199 -10.10 5.36 18.61
C LEU A 199 -9.19 5.28 19.85
N VAL A 200 -7.91 4.99 19.64
CA VAL A 200 -6.93 4.86 20.73
C VAL A 200 -5.72 5.72 20.42
N GLU A 201 -5.31 6.53 21.40
CA GLU A 201 -4.04 7.25 21.35
C GLU A 201 -2.94 6.39 21.98
N LEU A 202 -1.82 6.28 21.28
CA LEU A 202 -0.60 5.59 21.70
C LEU A 202 0.49 6.63 21.92
N THR A 203 1.08 6.59 23.11
CA THR A 203 2.23 7.41 23.48
C THR A 203 3.46 6.52 23.71
N PRO A 204 4.67 7.04 23.52
CA PRO A 204 5.90 6.36 23.98
C PRO A 204 5.85 6.16 25.50
N ARG A 205 6.60 5.17 25.99
CA ARG A 205 6.84 4.94 27.42
C ARG A 205 8.19 5.49 27.82
#